data_AF-A0A6G0ZET4-F1
#
_entry.id   AF-A0A6G0ZET4-F1
#
_cell.length_a   1.000
_cell.length_b   1.000
_cell.length_c   1.000
_cell.angle_alpha   90.00
_cell.angle_beta   90.00
_cell.angle_gamma   90.00
#
_symmetry.space_group_name_H-M   'P 1'
#
loop_
_entity.id
_entity.type
_entity.pdbx_description
1 polymer ?
#
loop_
_entity_poly.entity_id
_entity_poly.type
_entity_poly.pdbx_seq_one_letter_code
_entity_poly.pdbx_strand_id
1 'polypeptide(L)' 'MKLSRELIKGAVLDNDFMKNLESTQIREIVDCMYPVEYAADSIIIKEGDVGSIVYVME' A
#
# COMPACT_ATOMS: atom_id res chain seq x y z
N MET A 1 -2.66 3.62 -13.88
CA MET A 1 -3.49 4.58 -13.11
C MET A 1 -4.86 4.05 -12.69
N LYS A 2 -5.81 3.70 -13.56
CA LYS A 2 -7.06 3.04 -13.11
C LYS A 2 -6.82 1.62 -12.59
N LEU A 3 -6.01 0.83 -13.30
CA LEU A 3 -5.65 -0.53 -12.90
C LEU A 3 -4.94 -0.55 -11.54
N SER A 4 -3.96 0.33 -11.36
CA SER A 4 -3.20 0.54 -10.13
C SER A 4 -4.09 0.78 -8.91
N ARG A 5 -5.14 1.62 -9.04
CA ARG A 5 -6.08 1.90 -7.94
C ARG A 5 -6.89 0.68 -7.54
N GLU A 6 -7.33 -0.13 -8.49
CA GLU A 6 -8.08 -1.36 -8.19
C GLU A 6 -7.19 -2.42 -7.53
N LEU A 7 -5.92 -2.53 -7.96
CA LEU A 7 -4.93 -3.41 -7.31
C LEU A 7 -4.70 -3.01 -5.84
N ILE A 8 -4.45 -1.72 -5.60
CA ILE A 8 -4.25 -1.20 -4.24
C ILE A 8 -5.49 -1.42 -3.39
N LYS A 9 -6.68 -1.13 -3.93
CA LYS A 9 -7.94 -1.35 -3.23
C LYS A 9 -8.14 -2.82 -2.86
N GLY A 10 -7.82 -3.74 -3.77
CA GLY A 10 -7.82 -5.18 -3.50
C GLY A 10 -6.89 -5.54 -2.34
N ALA A 11 -5.64 -5.06 -2.38
CA ALA A 11 -4.66 -5.31 -1.32
C ALA A 11 -5.11 -4.78 0.06
N VAL A 12 -5.79 -3.62 0.10
CA VAL A 12 -6.34 -3.06 1.34
C VAL A 12 -7.49 -3.93 1.88
N LEU A 13 -8.37 -4.42 1.00
CA LEU A 13 -9.51 -5.28 1.37
C LEU A 13 -9.08 -6.70 1.78
N ASP A 14 -7.95 -7.18 1.28
CA ASP A 14 -7.38 -8.49 1.65
C ASP A 14 -6.59 -8.43 2.96
N ASN A 15 -6.22 -7.23 3.43
CA ASN A 15 -5.45 -7.07 4.66
C ASN A 15 -6.34 -7.21 5.92
N ASP A 16 -5.98 -8.11 6.83
CA ASP A 16 -6.77 -8.38 8.03
C ASP A 16 -7.00 -7.18 8.96
N PHE A 17 -6.07 -6.22 8.99
CA PHE A 17 -6.19 -5.01 9.81
C PHE A 17 -7.01 -3.92 9.13
N MET A 18 -7.02 -3.88 7.79
CA MET A 18 -7.61 -2.79 7.01
C MET A 18 -8.93 -3.15 6.32
N LYS A 19 -9.28 -4.44 6.21
CA LYS A 19 -10.47 -4.91 5.48
C LYS A 19 -11.82 -4.41 6.02
N ASN A 20 -11.85 -3.98 7.27
CA ASN A 20 -13.07 -3.49 7.93
C ASN A 20 -13.19 -1.95 7.91
N LEU A 21 -12.30 -1.26 7.19
CA LEU A 21 -12.38 0.20 7.05
C LEU A 21 -13.59 0.61 6.22
N GLU A 22 -14.12 1.79 6.51
CA GLU A 22 -15.21 2.36 5.74
C GLU A 22 -14.76 2.64 4.30
N SER A 23 -15.69 2.55 3.34
CA SER A 23 -15.40 2.76 1.91
C SER A 23 -14.74 4.12 1.64
N THR A 24 -15.06 5.14 2.42
CA THR A 24 -14.43 6.46 2.34
C THR A 24 -12.97 6.44 2.78
N GLN A 25 -12.63 5.73 3.86
CA GLN A 25 -11.25 5.61 4.35
C GLN A 25 -10.38 4.81 3.39
N ILE A 26 -10.93 3.73 2.80
CA ILE A 26 -10.23 2.96 1.77
C ILE A 26 -9.90 3.85 0.57
N ARG A 27 -10.86 4.68 0.12
CA ARG A 27 -10.62 5.63 -0.96
C ARG A 27 -9.54 6.63 -0.61
N GLU A 28 -9.56 7.19 0.60
CA GLU A 28 -8.53 8.13 1.06
C GLU A 28 -7.13 7.51 1.10
N ILE A 29 -7.01 6.24 1.52
CA ILE A 29 -5.75 5.49 1.47
C ILE A 29 -5.28 5.34 0.02
N VAL A 30 -6.14 4.85 -0.87
CA VAL A 30 -5.80 4.66 -2.30
C VAL A 30 -5.39 5.98 -2.95
N ASP A 31 -6.04 7.09 -2.57
CA ASP A 31 -5.76 8.42 -3.13
C ASP A 31 -4.47 9.07 -2.57
N CYS A 32 -4.05 8.72 -1.36
CA CYS A 32 -2.82 9.25 -0.76
C CYS A 32 -1.56 8.42 -1.08
N MET A 33 -1.72 7.19 -1.57
CA MET A 33 -0.61 6.38 -2.06
C MET A 33 0.01 6.96 -3.33
N TYR A 34 1.32 6.81 -3.47
CA TYR A 34 2.09 7.31 -4.61
C TYR A 34 3.10 6.25 -5.07
N PRO A 35 3.43 6.21 -6.36
CA PRO A 35 4.39 5.23 -6.88
C PRO A 35 5.80 5.54 -6.36
N VAL A 36 6.54 4.49 -6.05
CA VAL A 36 7.97 4.55 -5.72
C VAL A 36 8.66 3.41 -6.44
N GLU A 37 9.74 3.72 -7.16
CA GLU A 37 10.55 2.74 -7.86
C GLU A 37 11.83 2.46 -7.08
N TYR A 38 12.22 1.18 -7.02
CA TYR A 38 13.45 0.74 -6.40
C TYR A 38 14.26 -0.09 -7.42
N ALA A 39 15.58 0.05 -7.38
CA ALA A 39 16.47 -0.77 -8.20
C ALA A 39 16.44 -2.23 -7.74
N ALA A 40 16.84 -3.14 -8.63
CA ALA A 40 17.12 -4.52 -8.23
C ALA A 40 18.08 -4.55 -7.03
N ASP A 41 17.90 -5.55 -6.16
CA ASP A 41 18.68 -5.75 -4.93
C ASP A 41 18.54 -4.63 -3.86
N SER A 42 17.58 -3.70 -4.01
CA SER A 42 17.31 -2.70 -2.98
C SER A 42 16.68 -3.31 -1.73
N ILE A 43 17.14 -2.88 -0.55
CA ILE A 43 16.51 -3.19 0.73
C ILE A 43 15.48 -2.10 1.04
N ILE A 44 14.19 -2.44 1.00
CA ILE A 44 13.08 -1.50 1.25
C ILE A 44 12.74 -1.42 2.74
N ILE A 45 12.66 -2.58 3.40
CA ILE A 45 12.36 -2.70 4.84
C ILE A 45 13.48 -3.53 5.46
N LYS A 46 14.05 -3.03 6.56
CA LYS A 46 15.11 -3.71 7.31
C LYS A 46 14.63 -4.02 8.72
N GLU A 47 14.87 -5.26 9.16
CA GLU A 47 14.50 -5.70 10.51
C GLU A 47 15.21 -4.84 11.58
N GLY A 48 14.45 -4.43 12.59
CA GLY A 48 14.92 -3.57 13.68
C GLY A 48 14.75 -2.07 13.44
N ASP A 49 14.47 -1.65 12.21
CA ASP A 49 14.21 -0.23 11.90
C ASP A 49 12.78 0.16 12.30
N VAL A 50 12.59 1.44 12.66
CA VAL A 50 11.28 2.00 12.96
C VAL A 50 10.47 2.15 11.68
N GLY A 51 9.31 1.50 11.61
CA GLY A 51 8.40 1.57 10.47
C GLY A 51 7.49 2.81 10.48
N SER A 52 7.34 3.46 9.32
CA SER A 52 6.43 4.61 9.12
C SER A 52 5.73 4.63 7.76
N ILE A 53 6.04 3.68 6.86
CA ILE A 53 5.54 3.63 5.49
C ILE A 53 4.97 2.23 5.21
N VAL A 54 3.86 2.17 4.46
CA VAL A 54 3.23 0.94 3.99
C VAL A 54 3.34 0.88 2.46
N TYR A 55 3.57 -0.32 1.93
CA TYR A 55 3.78 -0.55 0.50
C TYR A 55 2.78 -1.58 -0.04
N VAL A 56 2.41 -1.43 -1.31
CA VAL A 56 1.70 -2.43 -2.11
C VAL A 56 2.52 -2.64 -3.37
N MET A 57 2.75 -3.88 -3.77
CA MET A 57 3.46 -4.18 -5.02
C MET A 57 2.50 -4.11 -6.21
N GLU A 58 2.93 -3.46 -7.29
CA GLU A 58 2.24 -3.35 -8.59
C GLU A 58 3.04 -4.06 -9.69
#